data_AF-K1XPU7-F1
#
_entry.id   AF-K1XPU7-F1
#
_cell.length_a   1.000
_cell.length_b   1.000
_cell.length_c   1.000
_cell.angle_alpha   90.00
_cell.angle_beta   90.00
_cell.angle_gamma   90.00
#
_symmetry.space_group_name_H-M   'P 1'
#
loop_
_entity.id
_entity.type
_entity.pdbx_description
1 polymer ?
#
loop_
_entity_poly.entity_id
_entity_poly.type
_entity_poly.pdbx_seq_one_letter_code
_entity_poly.pdbx_strand_id
1 'polypeptide(L)'
;METSDDNLKKNPAGENAAPDDKIDLDKLSSSMKEFEETIEVNEKELSELAKKRKEILDKIQDKIQQIKSETEIAKSKFNEEKFSEALISWEKVLALDPKSDEAQNAVVHCKLKIEELKSKEALIQSESSLGTEKGISRDLESVLNSVAKDVNKTVEDEFLLSQEELDKMMVGFNKKTQKIRKKVLNVSFDAPCDEFMLTQDDVNRILSRDNIERVMIKNNLADEIVNEVKQTNKIKEEAVSQ
;
A
#
# COMPACT_ATOMS: atom_id res chain seq x y z
N MET A 1 -46.92 18.75 -24.82
CA MET A 1 -46.26 19.13 -26.09
C MET A 1 -46.77 18.17 -27.13
N GLU A 2 -47.87 18.57 -27.77
CA GLU A 2 -48.44 17.94 -28.95
C GLU A 2 -47.70 18.48 -30.17
N THR A 3 -47.23 17.60 -31.04
CA THR A 3 -46.93 17.90 -32.45
C THR A 3 -47.37 16.67 -33.23
N SER A 4 -48.59 16.69 -33.74
CA SER A 4 -48.98 17.23 -35.05
C SER A 4 -48.77 16.21 -36.16
N ASP A 5 -49.93 15.70 -36.55
CA ASP A 5 -50.28 15.08 -37.82
C ASP A 5 -49.74 15.84 -39.06
N ASP A 6 -49.85 15.14 -40.19
CA ASP A 6 -49.75 15.59 -41.58
C ASP A 6 -48.44 15.30 -42.33
N ASN A 7 -48.39 14.09 -42.91
CA ASN A 7 -47.87 13.92 -44.27
C ASN A 7 -48.27 12.56 -44.89
N LEU A 8 -49.58 12.35 -45.11
CA LEU A 8 -50.06 11.34 -46.05
C LEU A 8 -50.03 11.91 -47.48
N LYS A 9 -48.82 11.99 -48.04
CA LYS A 9 -48.62 12.20 -49.48
C LYS A 9 -49.02 10.94 -50.23
N LYS A 10 -50.01 11.09 -51.11
CA LYS A 10 -50.46 10.12 -52.11
C LYS A 10 -49.25 9.57 -52.88
N ASN A 11 -49.02 8.26 -52.78
CA ASN A 11 -48.07 7.57 -53.65
C ASN A 11 -48.74 7.28 -55.00
N PRO A 12 -48.08 7.58 -56.13
CA PRO A 12 -48.63 7.31 -57.46
C PRO A 12 -48.68 5.80 -57.68
N ALA A 13 -49.86 5.31 -58.07
CA ALA A 13 -50.06 3.98 -58.62
C ALA A 13 -49.30 3.88 -59.96
N GLY A 14 -48.01 3.59 -59.87
CA GLY A 14 -47.16 3.24 -60.99
C GLY A 14 -47.10 1.73 -61.11
N GLU A 15 -47.80 1.19 -62.12
CA GLU A 15 -47.60 -0.14 -62.68
C GLU A 15 -46.13 -0.36 -63.01
N ASN A 16 -45.39 -0.98 -62.10
CA ASN A 16 -44.21 -1.77 -62.44
C ASN A 16 -44.61 -3.21 -62.17
N ALA A 17 -45.05 -3.91 -63.22
CA ALA A 17 -45.18 -5.36 -63.19
C ALA A 17 -43.85 -5.91 -62.69
N ALA A 18 -43.87 -6.50 -61.50
CA ALA A 18 -42.69 -7.07 -60.88
C ALA A 18 -42.06 -8.04 -61.89
N PRO A 19 -40.75 -7.96 -62.16
CA PRO A 19 -40.09 -8.98 -62.93
C PRO A 19 -40.38 -10.31 -62.24
N ASP A 20 -40.89 -11.26 -63.02
CA ASP A 20 -41.21 -12.62 -62.60
C ASP A 20 -39.89 -13.37 -62.39
N ASP A 21 -39.07 -12.87 -61.46
CA ASP A 21 -37.79 -13.42 -61.07
C ASP A 21 -38.08 -14.72 -60.34
N LYS A 22 -38.10 -15.81 -61.11
CA LYS A 22 -38.12 -17.15 -60.54
C LYS A 22 -36.92 -17.28 -59.60
N ILE A 23 -37.21 -17.35 -58.30
CA ILE A 23 -36.22 -17.63 -57.28
C ILE A 23 -35.56 -18.96 -57.65
N ASP A 24 -34.25 -18.91 -57.87
CA ASP A 24 -33.43 -20.09 -58.10
C ASP A 24 -33.30 -20.86 -56.78
N LEU A 25 -34.13 -21.88 -56.60
CA LEU A 25 -34.20 -22.70 -55.39
C LEU A 25 -32.89 -23.46 -55.14
N ASP A 26 -32.14 -23.81 -56.18
CA ASP A 26 -30.86 -24.54 -56.04
C ASP A 26 -29.78 -23.61 -55.47
N LYS A 27 -29.76 -22.36 -55.92
CA LYS A 27 -28.89 -21.32 -55.36
C LYS A 27 -29.22 -21.02 -53.89
N LEU A 28 -30.51 -20.98 -53.53
CA LEU A 28 -30.94 -20.79 -52.15
C LEU A 28 -30.52 -21.98 -51.26
N SER A 29 -30.71 -23.21 -51.74
CA SER A 29 -30.30 -24.43 -51.01
C SER A 29 -28.79 -24.48 -50.77
N SER A 30 -27.99 -24.11 -51.77
CA SER A 30 -26.53 -24.05 -51.65
C SER A 30 -26.10 -23.00 -50.60
N SER A 31 -26.74 -21.83 -50.62
CA SER A 31 -26.46 -20.75 -49.67
C SER A 31 -26.84 -21.13 -48.22
N MET A 32 -27.94 -21.86 -48.03
CA MET A 32 -28.34 -22.37 -46.72
C MET A 32 -27.31 -23.35 -46.16
N LYS A 33 -26.79 -24.25 -47.01
CA LYS A 33 -25.77 -25.22 -46.59
C LYS A 33 -24.46 -24.55 -46.17
N GLU A 34 -23.98 -23.56 -46.93
CA GLU A 34 -22.79 -22.78 -46.56
C GLU A 34 -22.98 -22.03 -45.22
N PHE A 35 -24.19 -21.53 -44.97
CA PHE A 35 -24.53 -20.87 -43.71
C PHE A 35 -24.55 -21.85 -42.53
N GLU A 36 -25.14 -23.04 -42.70
CA GLU A 36 -25.13 -24.11 -41.70
C GLU A 36 -23.70 -24.56 -41.35
N GLU A 37 -22.83 -24.76 -42.35
CA GLU A 37 -21.42 -25.10 -42.13
C GLU A 37 -20.68 -23.98 -41.36
N THR A 38 -20.99 -22.72 -41.65
CA THR A 38 -20.41 -21.57 -40.94
C THR A 38 -20.88 -21.51 -39.48
N ILE A 39 -22.15 -21.81 -39.21
CA ILE A 39 -22.67 -21.89 -37.83
C ILE A 39 -21.95 -23.00 -37.07
N GLU A 40 -21.81 -24.19 -37.66
CA GLU A 40 -21.18 -25.32 -37.00
C GLU A 40 -19.71 -25.04 -36.64
N VAL A 41 -18.97 -24.39 -37.54
CA VAL A 41 -17.59 -23.96 -37.27
C VAL A 41 -17.54 -22.96 -36.11
N ASN A 42 -18.40 -21.94 -36.12
CA ASN A 42 -18.43 -20.93 -35.07
C ASN A 42 -18.82 -21.52 -33.69
N GLU A 43 -19.75 -22.47 -33.65
CA GLU A 43 -20.12 -23.17 -32.41
C GLU A 43 -18.95 -23.98 -31.83
N LYS A 44 -18.17 -24.65 -32.69
CA LYS A 44 -16.96 -25.37 -32.26
C LYS A 44 -15.91 -24.40 -31.70
N GLU A 45 -15.68 -23.27 -32.35
CA GLU A 45 -14.74 -22.25 -31.87
C GLU A 45 -15.18 -21.65 -30.53
N LEU A 46 -16.47 -21.32 -30.38
CA LEU A 46 -17.02 -20.81 -29.12
C LEU A 46 -16.90 -21.84 -27.98
N SER A 47 -17.13 -23.12 -28.27
CA SER A 47 -16.96 -24.20 -27.31
C SER A 47 -15.51 -24.33 -26.83
N GLU A 48 -14.54 -24.30 -27.75
CA GLU A 48 -13.11 -24.35 -27.41
C GLU A 48 -12.65 -23.10 -26.64
N LEU A 49 -13.15 -21.92 -26.99
CA LEU A 49 -12.86 -20.68 -26.27
C LEU A 49 -13.43 -20.71 -24.84
N ALA A 50 -14.64 -21.26 -24.66
CA ALA A 50 -15.24 -21.43 -23.35
C ALA A 50 -14.41 -22.36 -22.45
N LYS A 51 -13.87 -23.47 -22.99
CA LYS A 51 -12.97 -24.37 -22.26
C LYS A 51 -11.69 -23.66 -21.81
N LYS A 52 -11.03 -22.93 -22.73
CA LYS A 52 -9.81 -22.16 -22.40
C LYS A 52 -10.05 -21.10 -21.34
N ARG A 53 -11.18 -20.38 -21.44
CA ARG A 53 -11.58 -19.39 -20.43
C ARG A 53 -11.76 -20.02 -19.06
N LYS A 54 -12.43 -21.17 -18.98
CA LYS A 54 -12.61 -21.91 -17.73
C LYS A 54 -11.26 -22.30 -17.12
N GLU A 55 -10.35 -22.87 -17.92
CA GLU A 55 -9.01 -23.25 -17.45
C GLU A 55 -8.21 -22.06 -16.90
N ILE A 56 -8.29 -20.89 -17.55
CA ILE A 56 -7.64 -19.66 -17.07
C ILE A 56 -8.24 -19.22 -15.74
N LEU A 57 -9.57 -19.26 -15.60
CA LEU A 57 -10.26 -18.88 -14.36
C LEU A 57 -9.87 -19.81 -13.20
N ASP A 58 -9.80 -21.12 -13.44
CA ASP A 58 -9.40 -22.10 -12.44
C ASP A 58 -7.95 -21.81 -11.98
N LYS A 59 -7.02 -21.54 -12.89
CA LYS A 59 -5.64 -21.16 -12.55
C LYS A 59 -5.53 -19.86 -11.77
N ILE A 60 -6.37 -18.86 -12.07
CA ILE A 60 -6.41 -17.59 -11.32
C ILE A 60 -6.93 -17.84 -9.91
N GLN A 61 -7.98 -18.65 -9.78
CA GLN A 61 -8.58 -18.99 -8.49
C GLN A 61 -7.57 -19.75 -7.59
N ASP A 62 -6.83 -20.70 -8.15
CA ASP A 62 -5.78 -21.43 -7.44
C ASP A 62 -4.69 -20.48 -6.91
N LYS A 63 -4.24 -19.53 -7.74
CA LYS A 63 -3.26 -18.51 -7.31
C LYS A 63 -3.78 -17.64 -6.18
N ILE A 64 -5.05 -17.20 -6.26
CA ILE A 64 -5.68 -16.41 -5.19
C ILE A 64 -5.73 -17.19 -3.89
N GLN A 65 -6.06 -18.49 -3.94
CA GLN A 65 -6.07 -19.34 -2.75
C GLN A 65 -4.66 -19.52 -2.17
N GLN A 66 -3.65 -19.73 -3.00
CA GLN A 66 -2.26 -19.82 -2.57
C GLN A 66 -1.79 -18.52 -1.89
N ILE A 67 -2.03 -17.36 -2.51
CA ILE A 67 -1.73 -16.05 -1.93
C ILE A 67 -2.38 -15.91 -0.55
N LYS A 68 -3.67 -16.19 -0.43
CA LYS A 68 -4.38 -16.12 0.86
C LYS A 68 -3.75 -17.03 1.91
N SER A 69 -3.47 -18.29 1.56
CA SER A 69 -2.88 -19.24 2.50
C SER A 69 -1.49 -18.83 2.99
N GLU A 70 -0.61 -18.37 2.09
CA GLU A 70 0.74 -17.92 2.45
C GLU A 70 0.72 -16.61 3.24
N THR A 71 -0.21 -15.70 2.94
CA THR A 71 -0.43 -14.48 3.73
C THR A 71 -0.83 -14.80 5.18
N GLU A 72 -1.75 -15.74 5.41
CA GLU A 72 -2.15 -16.14 6.76
C GLU A 72 -1.01 -16.84 7.52
N ILE A 73 -0.23 -17.70 6.84
CA ILE A 73 0.97 -18.31 7.42
C ILE A 73 1.98 -17.22 7.81
N ALA A 74 2.25 -16.27 6.92
CA ALA A 74 3.20 -15.20 7.16
C ALA A 74 2.79 -14.33 8.37
N LYS A 75 1.51 -13.95 8.45
CA LYS A 75 0.94 -13.21 9.60
C LYS A 75 1.07 -13.99 10.90
N SER A 76 0.73 -15.28 10.88
CA SER A 76 0.86 -16.14 12.06
C SER A 76 2.31 -16.22 12.55
N LYS A 77 3.26 -16.48 11.64
CA LYS A 77 4.69 -16.53 11.96
C LYS A 77 5.24 -15.21 12.47
N PHE A 78 4.76 -14.09 11.91
CA PHE A 78 5.13 -12.76 12.38
C PHE A 78 4.68 -12.53 13.82
N ASN A 79 3.45 -12.93 14.16
CA ASN A 79 2.90 -12.81 15.51
C ASN A 79 3.62 -13.72 16.52
N GLU A 80 4.18 -14.85 16.07
CA GLU A 80 5.04 -15.74 16.88
C GLU A 80 6.48 -15.23 17.01
N GLU A 81 6.79 -14.01 16.55
CA GLU A 81 8.15 -13.43 16.49
C GLU A 81 9.15 -14.24 15.64
N LYS A 82 8.66 -15.17 14.82
CA LYS A 82 9.47 -15.97 13.88
C LYS A 82 9.67 -15.21 12.57
N PHE A 83 10.32 -14.04 12.66
CA PHE A 83 10.44 -13.10 11.54
C PHE A 83 11.10 -13.68 10.29
N SER A 84 12.08 -14.58 10.46
CA SER A 84 12.73 -15.26 9.33
C SER A 84 11.78 -16.20 8.57
N GLU A 85 10.92 -16.93 9.28
CA GLU A 85 9.91 -17.80 8.66
C GLU A 85 8.79 -16.97 8.01
N ALA A 86 8.36 -15.90 8.68
CA ALA A 86 7.38 -14.96 8.12
C ALA A 86 7.87 -14.33 6.81
N LEU A 87 9.15 -13.93 6.76
CA LEU A 87 9.77 -13.35 5.58
C LEU A 87 9.68 -14.30 4.37
N ILE A 88 9.98 -15.58 4.56
CA ILE A 88 9.91 -16.59 3.48
C ILE A 88 8.49 -16.70 2.92
N SER A 89 7.46 -16.73 3.78
CA SER A 89 6.07 -16.77 3.29
C SER A 89 5.65 -15.49 2.58
N TRP A 90 6.09 -14.30 3.04
CA TRP A 90 5.86 -13.05 2.33
C TRP A 90 6.55 -13.00 0.96
N GLU A 91 7.75 -13.56 0.84
CA GLU A 91 8.44 -13.66 -0.46
C GLU A 91 7.69 -14.58 -1.43
N LYS A 92 7.06 -15.65 -0.96
CA LYS A 92 6.17 -16.48 -1.80
C LYS A 92 4.93 -15.70 -2.25
N VAL A 93 4.35 -14.87 -1.39
CA VAL A 93 3.24 -13.98 -1.77
C VAL A 93 3.69 -13.04 -2.89
N LEU A 94 4.86 -12.41 -2.77
CA LEU A 94 5.42 -11.54 -3.82
C LEU A 94 5.77 -12.27 -5.12
N ALA A 95 6.15 -13.55 -5.04
CA ALA A 95 6.36 -14.36 -6.24
C ALA A 95 5.05 -14.61 -7.01
N LEU A 96 3.91 -14.70 -6.30
CA LEU A 96 2.58 -14.90 -6.89
C LEU A 96 1.91 -13.57 -7.30
N ASP A 97 2.08 -12.52 -6.49
CA ASP A 97 1.61 -11.16 -6.73
C ASP A 97 2.70 -10.12 -6.43
N PRO A 98 3.53 -9.78 -7.44
CA PRO A 98 4.62 -8.81 -7.28
C PRO A 98 4.19 -7.38 -6.93
N LYS A 99 2.89 -7.06 -7.12
CA LYS A 99 2.34 -5.72 -6.87
C LYS A 99 1.62 -5.61 -5.52
N SER A 100 1.75 -6.62 -4.66
CA SER A 100 1.15 -6.59 -3.34
C SER A 100 1.86 -5.59 -2.42
N ASP A 101 1.26 -4.41 -2.24
CA ASP A 101 1.76 -3.38 -1.31
C ASP A 101 1.89 -3.92 0.13
N GLU A 102 0.95 -4.77 0.56
CA GLU A 102 0.98 -5.40 1.88
C GLU A 102 2.23 -6.27 2.06
N ALA A 103 2.51 -7.16 1.10
CA ALA A 103 3.65 -8.06 1.19
C ALA A 103 4.99 -7.31 1.08
N GLN A 104 5.08 -6.28 0.22
CA GLN A 104 6.27 -5.44 0.12
C GLN A 104 6.60 -4.76 1.44
N ASN A 105 5.61 -4.14 2.08
CA ASN A 105 5.79 -3.50 3.39
C ASN A 105 6.13 -4.52 4.49
N ALA A 106 5.46 -5.67 4.49
CA ALA A 106 5.71 -6.72 5.47
C ALA A 106 7.12 -7.30 5.38
N VAL A 107 7.67 -7.47 4.17
CA VAL A 107 9.07 -7.88 3.95
C VAL A 107 10.04 -6.89 4.60
N VAL A 108 9.84 -5.59 4.40
CA VAL A 108 10.68 -4.54 5.01
C VAL A 108 10.60 -4.62 6.54
N HIS A 109 9.39 -4.73 7.09
CA HIS A 109 9.19 -4.88 8.54
C HIS A 109 9.88 -6.13 9.11
N CYS A 110 9.77 -7.28 8.44
CA CYS A 110 10.43 -8.51 8.85
C CYS A 110 11.96 -8.34 8.87
N LYS A 111 12.53 -7.73 7.83
CA LYS A 111 13.98 -7.48 7.72
C LYS A 111 14.49 -6.59 8.85
N LEU A 112 13.80 -5.49 9.13
CA LEU A 112 14.14 -4.58 10.24
C LEU A 112 14.11 -5.32 11.59
N LYS A 113 13.08 -6.14 11.83
CA LYS A 113 12.99 -6.92 13.08
C LYS A 113 14.09 -7.97 13.22
N ILE A 114 14.47 -8.64 12.13
CA ILE A 114 15.59 -9.59 12.13
C ILE A 114 16.90 -8.88 12.48
N GLU A 115 17.16 -7.70 11.92
CA GLU A 115 18.36 -6.92 12.21
C GLU A 115 18.39 -6.40 13.66
N GLU A 116 17.24 -5.96 14.18
CA GLU A 116 17.07 -5.57 15.57
C GLU A 116 17.44 -6.73 16.53
N LEU A 117 16.93 -7.94 16.26
CA LEU A 117 17.23 -9.12 17.06
C LEU A 117 18.71 -9.50 16.99
N LYS A 118 19.32 -9.49 15.80
CA LYS A 118 20.75 -9.77 15.64
C LYS A 118 21.62 -8.79 16.41
N SER A 119 21.25 -7.52 16.41
CA SER A 119 21.98 -6.47 17.14
C SER A 119 21.89 -6.70 18.65
N LYS A 120 20.71 -7.08 19.16
CA LYS A 120 20.49 -7.44 20.57
C LYS A 120 21.30 -8.67 20.97
N GLU A 121 21.30 -9.71 20.14
CA GLU A 121 22.08 -10.92 20.38
C GLU A 121 23.59 -10.63 20.43
N ALA A 122 24.09 -9.78 19.53
CA ALA A 122 25.49 -9.37 19.53
C ALA A 122 25.88 -8.60 20.80
N LEU A 123 25.00 -7.72 21.29
CA LEU A 123 25.22 -7.00 22.56
C LEU A 123 25.32 -7.98 23.73
N ILE A 124 24.37 -8.92 23.84
CA ILE A 124 24.36 -9.95 24.89
C ILE A 124 25.63 -10.81 24.82
N GLN A 125 26.07 -11.20 23.62
CA GLN A 125 27.32 -11.95 23.43
C GLN A 125 28.53 -11.13 23.88
N SER A 126 28.58 -9.83 23.56
CA SER A 126 29.68 -8.95 23.99
C SER A 126 29.73 -8.78 25.52
N GLU A 127 28.58 -8.60 26.18
CA GLU A 127 28.49 -8.53 27.64
C GLU A 127 28.93 -9.83 28.31
N SER A 128 28.54 -10.98 27.75
CA SER A 128 28.96 -12.29 28.27
C SER A 128 30.48 -12.51 28.19
N SER A 129 31.16 -11.87 27.23
CA SER A 129 32.62 -11.97 27.05
C SER A 129 33.43 -11.09 28.01
N LEU A 130 32.84 -10.01 28.55
CA LEU A 130 33.47 -9.09 29.51
C LEU A 130 33.47 -9.63 30.96
N GLY A 131 32.91 -10.82 31.17
CA GLY A 131 32.66 -11.44 32.47
C GLY A 131 33.85 -12.03 33.26
N THR A 132 35.10 -11.64 33.03
CA THR A 132 36.24 -12.06 33.87
C THR A 132 37.01 -10.95 34.58
N GLU A 133 36.76 -9.67 34.30
CA GLU A 133 37.35 -8.56 35.07
C GLU A 133 36.37 -8.00 36.12
N LYS A 134 36.01 -8.84 37.10
CA LYS A 134 35.20 -8.45 38.28
C LYS A 134 35.86 -7.38 39.18
N GLY A 135 37.03 -6.84 38.82
CA GLY A 135 37.77 -5.84 39.60
C GLY A 135 37.38 -4.38 39.32
N ILE A 136 36.96 -4.05 38.09
CA ILE A 136 36.81 -2.63 37.67
C ILE A 136 35.35 -2.15 37.79
N SER A 137 34.39 -3.07 37.89
CA SER A 137 32.95 -2.77 37.78
C SER A 137 32.37 -1.89 38.89
N ARG A 138 32.86 -1.96 40.14
CA ARG A 138 32.21 -1.23 41.26
C ARG A 138 32.41 0.29 41.17
N ASP A 139 33.56 0.74 40.70
CA ASP A 139 33.86 2.17 40.67
C ASP A 139 33.20 2.84 39.46
N LEU A 140 33.13 2.15 38.31
CA LEU A 140 32.42 2.67 37.13
C LEU A 140 30.90 2.73 37.32
N GLU A 141 30.30 1.76 38.01
CA GLU A 141 28.85 1.71 38.23
C GLU A 141 28.39 2.81 39.21
N SER A 142 29.25 3.20 40.15
CA SER A 142 29.06 4.40 41.00
C SER A 142 29.09 5.69 40.16
N VAL A 143 30.07 5.82 39.27
CA VAL A 143 30.22 7.00 38.39
C VAL A 143 29.06 7.11 37.41
N LEU A 144 28.62 6.01 36.79
CA LEU A 144 27.49 5.99 35.86
C LEU A 144 26.17 6.39 36.56
N ASN A 145 25.92 5.90 37.77
CA ASN A 145 24.74 6.29 38.54
C ASN A 145 24.76 7.77 38.97
N SER A 146 25.95 8.32 39.28
CA SER A 146 26.11 9.76 39.52
C SER A 146 25.77 10.57 38.28
N VAL A 147 26.33 10.22 37.12
CA VAL A 147 26.13 10.94 35.86
C VAL A 147 24.68 10.83 35.38
N ALA A 148 24.05 9.66 35.48
CA ALA A 148 22.64 9.48 35.10
C ALA A 148 21.71 10.38 35.93
N LYS A 149 22.02 10.58 37.22
CA LYS A 149 21.25 11.45 38.11
C LYS A 149 21.39 12.92 37.73
N ASP A 150 22.58 13.36 37.35
CA ASP A 150 22.85 14.73 36.92
C ASP A 150 22.24 15.03 35.54
N VAL A 151 22.27 14.06 34.62
CA VAL A 151 21.65 14.18 33.29
C VAL A 151 20.13 14.23 33.40
N ASN A 152 19.50 13.37 34.20
CA ASN A 152 18.04 13.43 34.41
C ASN A 152 17.60 14.77 35.00
N LYS A 153 18.37 15.33 35.94
CA LYS A 153 18.09 16.65 36.50
C LYS A 153 18.19 17.75 35.44
N THR A 154 19.19 17.68 34.57
CA THR A 154 19.41 18.68 33.51
C THR A 154 18.31 18.59 32.43
N VAL A 155 17.87 17.39 32.06
CA VAL A 155 16.80 17.18 31.08
C VAL A 155 15.43 17.61 31.65
N GLU A 156 15.17 17.40 32.93
CA GLU A 156 13.96 17.92 33.60
C GLU A 156 13.95 19.45 33.67
N ASP A 157 15.11 20.10 33.86
CA ASP A 157 15.22 21.55 33.92
C ASP A 157 15.19 22.23 32.53
N GLU A 158 15.57 21.52 31.45
CA GLU A 158 15.71 22.10 30.10
C GLU A 158 14.59 21.71 29.12
N PHE A 159 13.76 20.70 29.44
CA PHE A 159 12.75 20.16 28.50
C PHE A 159 11.30 20.21 28.98
N LEU A 160 10.99 21.01 30.00
CA LEU A 160 9.60 21.35 30.33
C LEU A 160 9.12 22.51 29.46
N LEU A 161 8.78 22.21 28.20
CA LEU A 161 7.64 22.90 27.60
C LEU A 161 6.47 22.55 28.50
N SER A 162 5.94 23.55 29.20
CA SER A 162 4.80 23.35 30.09
C SER A 162 3.69 22.65 29.33
N GLN A 163 2.93 21.77 29.98
CA GLN A 163 1.78 21.11 29.36
C GLN A 163 0.86 22.14 28.66
N GLU A 164 0.82 23.36 29.20
CA GLU A 164 0.11 24.51 28.64
C GLU A 164 0.66 25.00 27.29
N GLU A 165 1.97 24.96 27.06
CA GLU A 165 2.60 25.28 25.77
C GLU A 165 2.38 24.19 24.73
N LEU A 166 2.38 22.92 25.16
CA LEU A 166 2.02 21.79 24.31
C LEU A 166 0.56 21.91 23.85
N ASP A 167 -0.35 22.23 24.77
CA ASP A 167 -1.77 22.44 24.47
C ASP A 167 -1.99 23.66 23.55
N LYS A 168 -1.26 24.76 23.78
CA LYS A 168 -1.28 25.93 22.87
C LYS A 168 -0.80 25.56 21.46
N MET A 169 0.23 24.72 21.35
CA MET A 169 0.76 24.28 20.06
C MET A 169 -0.23 23.36 19.33
N MET A 170 -0.90 22.44 20.05
CA MET A 170 -1.92 21.55 19.49
C MET A 170 -3.19 22.29 19.04
N VAL A 171 -3.63 23.31 19.79
CA VAL A 171 -4.74 24.19 19.39
C VAL A 171 -4.38 24.99 18.12
N GLY A 172 -3.14 25.47 18.03
CA GLY A 172 -2.62 26.16 16.85
C GLY A 172 -2.58 25.25 15.62
N PHE A 173 -2.15 24.00 15.80
CA PHE A 173 -2.11 23.00 14.74
C PHE A 173 -3.52 22.72 14.20
N ASN A 174 -4.50 22.45 15.07
CA ASN A 174 -5.88 22.17 14.68
C ASN A 174 -6.53 23.34 13.90
N LYS A 175 -6.32 24.59 14.33
CA LYS A 175 -6.79 25.78 13.60
C LYS A 175 -6.17 25.91 12.21
N LYS A 176 -4.87 25.59 12.07
CA LYS A 176 -4.16 25.63 10.79
C LYS A 176 -4.66 24.53 9.85
N THR A 177 -4.88 23.31 10.36
CA THR A 177 -5.45 22.19 9.60
C THR A 177 -6.88 22.49 9.14
N GLN A 178 -7.73 23.09 9.99
CA GLN A 178 -9.07 23.53 9.58
C GLN A 178 -9.05 24.64 8.52
N LYS A 179 -8.10 25.58 8.61
CA LYS A 179 -7.93 26.66 7.60
C LYS A 179 -7.47 26.10 6.26
N ILE A 180 -6.60 25.09 6.26
CA ILE A 180 -6.20 24.36 5.04
C ILE A 180 -7.40 23.59 4.49
N ARG A 181 -8.15 22.87 5.33
CA ARG A 181 -9.36 22.13 4.93
C ARG A 181 -10.40 23.03 4.27
N LYS A 182 -10.66 24.21 4.82
CA LYS A 182 -11.54 25.24 4.22
C LYS A 182 -11.01 25.81 2.91
N LYS A 183 -9.69 25.97 2.75
CA LYS A 183 -9.09 26.48 1.51
C LYS A 183 -9.06 25.45 0.39
N VAL A 184 -8.82 24.18 0.74
CA VAL A 184 -8.73 23.07 -0.22
C VAL A 184 -10.11 22.64 -0.68
N LEU A 185 -11.10 22.61 0.21
CA LEU A 185 -12.48 22.25 -0.11
C LEU A 185 -13.31 23.49 -0.44
N ASN A 186 -12.93 24.27 -1.45
CA ASN A 186 -13.68 25.44 -1.92
C ASN A 186 -15.00 25.03 -2.63
N VAL A 187 -15.75 24.12 -2.01
CA VAL A 187 -17.03 23.54 -2.41
C VAL A 187 -17.97 23.79 -1.24
N SER A 188 -19.02 24.58 -1.45
CA SER A 188 -20.13 24.72 -0.50
C SER A 188 -20.69 23.32 -0.22
N PHE A 189 -20.66 22.91 1.05
CA PHE A 189 -21.36 21.74 1.53
C PHE A 189 -22.40 22.25 2.54
N ASP A 190 -23.51 22.77 2.00
CA ASP A 190 -24.73 23.05 2.77
C ASP A 190 -25.61 21.79 2.91
N ALA A 191 -24.98 20.63 3.11
CA ALA A 191 -25.68 19.40 3.45
C ALA A 191 -25.51 19.12 4.95
N PRO A 192 -26.58 18.80 5.70
CA PRO A 192 -26.47 18.38 7.09
C PRO A 192 -25.66 17.08 7.16
N CYS A 193 -24.43 17.20 7.66
CA CYS A 193 -23.50 16.08 7.83
C CYS A 193 -23.88 15.25 9.07
N ASP A 194 -24.91 14.41 8.95
CA ASP A 194 -25.23 13.45 10.02
C ASP A 194 -24.75 12.02 9.74
N GLU A 195 -24.07 11.72 8.61
CA GLU A 195 -23.80 10.32 8.23
C GLU A 195 -22.36 9.95 7.87
N PHE A 196 -21.36 10.81 8.14
CA PHE A 196 -19.94 10.42 8.07
C PHE A 196 -19.16 10.98 9.26
N MET A 197 -19.51 10.51 10.46
CA MET A 197 -18.60 10.58 11.60
C MET A 197 -17.52 9.52 11.39
N LEU A 198 -16.31 9.96 10.99
CA LEU A 198 -15.12 9.13 11.19
C LEU A 198 -15.12 8.74 12.66
N THR A 199 -15.05 7.44 12.94
CA THR A 199 -14.98 6.97 14.31
C THR A 199 -13.69 7.48 14.95
N GLN A 200 -13.66 7.57 16.28
CA GLN A 200 -12.42 7.92 16.99
C GLN A 200 -11.26 6.98 16.60
N ASP A 201 -11.58 5.73 16.24
CA ASP A 201 -10.62 4.74 15.75
C ASP A 201 -10.08 5.06 14.35
N ASP A 202 -10.91 5.58 13.44
CA ASP A 202 -10.46 6.03 12.11
C ASP A 202 -9.52 7.24 12.24
N VAL A 203 -9.85 8.17 13.13
CA VAL A 203 -8.98 9.33 13.44
C VAL A 203 -7.66 8.86 14.04
N ASN A 204 -7.70 7.91 14.98
CA ASN A 204 -6.49 7.35 15.59
C ASN A 204 -5.63 6.59 14.56
N ARG A 205 -6.23 5.86 13.61
CA ARG A 205 -5.50 5.20 12.51
C ARG A 205 -4.82 6.20 11.59
N ILE A 206 -5.52 7.27 11.20
CA ILE A 206 -4.95 8.32 10.33
C ILE A 206 -3.80 9.04 11.05
N LEU A 207 -3.98 9.41 12.31
CA LEU A 207 -2.93 10.06 13.11
C LEU A 207 -1.73 9.15 13.35
N SER A 208 -1.95 7.85 13.54
CA SER A 208 -0.88 6.86 13.69
C SER A 208 -0.07 6.72 12.40
N ARG A 209 -0.74 6.71 11.24
CA ARG A 209 -0.09 6.66 9.93
C ARG A 209 0.74 7.92 9.65
N ASP A 210 0.17 9.10 9.89
CA ASP A 210 0.87 10.39 9.72
C ASP A 210 2.09 10.52 10.65
N ASN A 211 1.99 10.00 11.88
CA ASN A 211 3.10 10.01 12.82
C ASN A 211 4.22 9.05 12.41
N ILE A 212 3.88 7.86 11.91
CA ILE A 212 4.86 6.90 11.39
C ILE A 212 5.58 7.48 10.17
N GLU A 213 4.86 8.07 9.21
CA GLU A 213 5.47 8.70 8.02
C GLU A 213 6.38 9.87 8.43
N ARG A 214 5.99 10.70 9.42
CA ARG A 214 6.85 11.79 9.93
C ARG A 214 8.10 11.27 10.65
N VAL A 215 8.01 10.18 11.40
CA VAL A 215 9.18 9.57 12.06
C VAL A 215 10.14 8.99 11.02
N MET A 216 9.63 8.32 9.98
CA MET A 216 10.46 7.82 8.89
C MET A 216 11.17 8.94 8.12
N ILE A 217 10.48 10.04 7.81
CA ILE A 217 11.08 11.20 7.13
C ILE A 217 12.17 11.83 8.02
N LYS A 218 11.94 11.96 9.33
CA LYS A 218 12.93 12.52 10.26
C LYS A 218 14.19 11.65 10.37
N ASN A 219 14.03 10.33 10.39
CA ASN A 219 15.17 9.41 10.46
C ASN A 219 16.00 9.45 9.18
N ASN A 220 15.36 9.45 8.01
CA ASN A 220 16.06 9.58 6.73
C ASN A 220 16.83 10.91 6.61
N LEU A 221 16.24 12.01 7.09
CA LEU A 221 16.90 13.32 7.11
C LEU A 221 18.08 13.35 8.10
N ALA A 222 17.96 12.68 9.25
CA ALA A 222 19.06 12.56 10.21
C ALA A 222 20.26 11.81 9.61
N ASP A 223 20.01 10.72 8.87
CA ASP A 223 21.07 9.95 8.20
C ASP A 223 21.77 10.77 7.10
N GLU A 224 21.02 11.58 6.36
CA GLU A 224 21.56 12.48 5.33
C GLU A 224 22.47 13.55 5.96
N ILE A 225 22.03 14.18 7.06
CA ILE A 225 22.83 15.17 7.81
C ILE A 225 24.11 14.53 8.37
N VAL A 226 24.02 13.33 8.95
CA VAL A 226 25.20 12.61 9.47
C VAL A 226 26.21 12.34 8.35
N ASN A 227 25.75 11.99 7.15
CA ASN A 227 26.61 11.75 6.00
C ASN A 227 27.27 13.04 5.49
N GLU A 228 26.55 14.16 5.41
CA GLU A 228 27.13 15.46 5.04
C GLU A 228 28.19 15.94 6.05
N VAL A 229 27.93 15.76 7.36
CA VAL A 229 28.90 16.11 8.41
C VAL A 229 30.18 15.27 8.28
N LYS A 230 30.05 13.96 8.00
CA LYS A 230 31.20 13.08 7.75
C LYS A 230 32.01 13.53 6.53
N GLN A 231 31.35 13.88 5.43
CA GLN A 231 32.03 14.39 4.23
C GLN A 231 32.76 15.71 4.51
N THR A 232 32.11 16.63 5.23
CA THR A 232 32.70 17.93 5.58
C THR A 232 33.93 17.76 6.47
N ASN A 233 33.89 16.85 7.45
CA ASN A 233 35.04 16.57 8.31
C ASN A 233 36.21 15.96 7.53
N LYS A 234 35.93 15.04 6.61
CA LYS A 234 36.95 14.47 5.72
C LYS A 234 37.67 15.55 4.90
N ILE A 235 36.93 16.50 4.32
CA ILE A 235 37.51 17.62 3.56
C ILE A 235 38.39 18.50 4.45
N LYS A 236 37.98 18.74 5.70
CA LYS A 236 38.79 19.53 6.66
C LYS A 236 40.09 18.83 7.03
N GLU A 237 40.07 17.52 7.25
CA GLU A 237 41.28 16.72 7.55
C GLU A 237 42.26 16.72 6.37
N GLU A 238 41.76 16.60 5.14
CA GLU A 238 42.56 16.69 3.92
C GLU A 238 43.19 18.08 3.74
N ALA A 239 42.46 19.15 4.06
CA ALA A 239 42.94 20.53 3.96
C ALA A 239 44.01 20.91 5.01
N VAL A 240 43.97 20.29 6.20
CA VAL A 240 44.98 20.52 7.26
C VAL A 240 46.29 19.74 6.98
N SER A 241 46.22 18.72 6.12
CA SER A 241 47.36 17.88 5.75
C SER A 241 48.18 18.41 4.56
N GLN A 242 47.78 19.56 3.97
CA GLN A 242 48.46 20.25 2.87
C GLN A 242 49.18 21.50 3.37
#